data_AF-A0A3D0T4C2-F1
#
_entry.id   AF-A0A3D0T4C2-F1
#
_cell.length_a   1.000
_cell.length_b   1.000
_cell.length_c   1.000
_cell.angle_alpha   90.00
_cell.angle_beta   90.00
_cell.angle_gamma   90.00
#
_symmetry.space_group_name_H-M   'P 1'
#
loop_
_entity.id
_entity.type
_entity.pdbx_description
1 polymer ?
#
loop_
_entity_poly.entity_id
_entity_poly.type
_entity_poly.pdbx_seq_one_letter_code
_entity_poly.pdbx_strand_id
1 'polypeptide(L)' 'EKLGIEICEGWGMTENAALGTACLPFRKDKIGCIGRPWGGVSLKLSEQQELLSKSPGNMMGYYLDPERTAEAFTDDG' A
#
# COMPACT_ATOMS: atom_id res chain seq x y z
N GLU A 1 -10.64 30.87 7.27
CA GLU A 1 -9.53 31.07 6.31
C GLU A 1 -9.12 29.72 5.71
N LYS A 2 -8.45 29.69 4.55
CA LYS A 2 -7.89 28.47 3.93
C LYS A 2 -6.37 28.63 3.81
N LEU A 3 -5.61 27.57 4.09
CA LEU A 3 -4.14 27.61 4.11
C LEU A 3 -3.48 27.48 2.73
N GLY A 4 -4.23 27.17 1.67
CA GLY A 4 -3.67 27.02 0.32
C GLY A 4 -2.78 25.78 0.11
N ILE A 5 -2.88 24.79 1.01
CA ILE A 5 -2.10 23.54 0.94
C ILE A 5 -2.91 22.46 0.22
N GLU A 6 -2.30 21.83 -0.77
CA GLU A 6 -2.87 20.66 -1.44
C GLU A 6 -2.63 19.41 -0.60
N ILE A 7 -3.71 18.74 -0.19
CA ILE A 7 -3.66 17.51 0.60
C ILE A 7 -3.93 16.33 -0.35
N CYS A 8 -3.02 15.36 -0.35
CA CYS A 8 -3.14 14.15 -1.16
C CYS A 8 -3.41 12.95 -0.27
N GLU A 9 -4.15 11.98 -0.82
CA GLU A 9 -4.38 10.69 -0.18
C GLU A 9 -3.24 9.73 -0.49
N GLY A 10 -2.92 8.88 0.47
CA GLY A 10 -2.01 7.76 0.34
C GLY A 10 -2.56 6.56 1.10
N TRP A 11 -2.21 5.36 0.63
CA TRP A 11 -2.57 4.12 1.28
C TRP A 11 -1.30 3.29 1.52
N GLY A 12 -1.26 2.67 2.69
CA GLY A 12 -0.19 1.80 3.11
C GLY A 12 -0.58 1.12 4.42
N MET A 13 0.13 0.05 4.73
CA MET A 13 -0.07 -0.76 5.93
C MET A 13 1.19 -0.69 6.79
N THR A 14 1.09 -1.05 8.06
CA THR A 14 2.27 -1.17 8.92
C THR A 14 3.22 -2.22 8.36
N GLU A 15 2.65 -3.29 7.81
CA GLU A 15 3.30 -4.45 7.22
C GLU A 15 4.01 -4.16 5.90
N ASN A 16 3.82 -2.99 5.28
CA ASN A 16 4.62 -2.54 4.13
C ASN A 16 5.32 -1.20 4.37
N ALA A 17 5.51 -0.83 5.65
CA ALA A 17 6.14 0.42 6.08
C ALA A 17 5.50 1.67 5.45
N ALA A 18 4.16 1.67 5.30
CA ALA A 18 3.36 2.67 4.60
C ALA A 18 3.70 2.86 3.10
N LEU A 19 4.57 2.04 2.54
CA LEU A 19 5.01 2.12 1.14
C LEU A 19 4.03 1.35 0.24
N GLY A 20 2.84 1.94 0.04
CA GLY A 20 1.81 1.46 -0.88
C GLY A 20 1.64 2.41 -2.06
N THR A 21 0.61 3.26 -2.00
CA THR A 21 0.20 4.15 -3.10
C THR A 21 0.08 5.60 -2.66
N ALA A 22 0.14 6.52 -3.62
CA ALA A 22 -0.15 7.93 -3.39
C ALA A 22 -0.83 8.59 -4.60
N CYS A 23 -1.66 9.60 -4.31
CA CYS A 23 -2.26 10.51 -5.29
C CYS A 23 -1.35 11.72 -5.54
N LEU A 24 -0.14 11.49 -6.02
CA LEU A 24 0.84 12.56 -6.32
C LEU A 24 1.05 12.72 -7.84
N PRO A 25 1.13 13.98 -8.34
CA PRO A 25 0.81 15.24 -7.66
C PRO A 25 -0.69 15.38 -7.37
N PHE A 26 -1.10 16.40 -6.60
CA PHE A 26 -2.49 16.64 -6.24
C PHE A 26 -3.41 16.71 -7.46
N ARG A 27 -4.56 16.04 -7.35
CA ARG A 27 -5.59 16.01 -8.38
C ARG A 27 -6.97 16.06 -7.76
N LYS A 28 -7.67 17.19 -7.98
CA LYS A 28 -9.03 17.39 -7.46
C LYS A 28 -10.02 16.33 -7.94
N ASP A 29 -9.85 15.80 -9.15
CA ASP A 29 -10.71 14.75 -9.74
C ASP A 29 -10.44 13.34 -9.17
N LYS A 30 -9.46 13.20 -8.28
CA LYS A 30 -9.04 11.93 -7.69
C LYS A 30 -9.14 11.90 -6.15
N ILE A 31 -9.80 12.89 -5.55
CA ILE A 31 -10.13 12.85 -4.12
C ILE A 31 -11.00 11.60 -3.85
N GLY A 32 -10.66 10.84 -2.82
CA GLY A 32 -11.24 9.53 -2.51
C GLY A 32 -10.56 8.33 -3.19
N CYS A 33 -9.49 8.54 -3.98
CA CYS A 33 -8.69 7.46 -4.56
C CYS A 33 -7.37 7.29 -3.79
N ILE A 34 -6.92 6.06 -3.59
CA ILE A 34 -5.62 5.76 -2.98
C ILE A 34 -4.41 6.05 -3.88
N GLY A 35 -4.65 6.26 -5.17
CA GLY A 35 -3.64 6.68 -6.14
C GLY A 35 -2.93 5.53 -6.85
N ARG A 36 -1.66 5.75 -7.19
CA ARG A 36 -0.83 4.78 -7.94
C ARG A 36 0.28 4.24 -7.04
N PRO A 37 0.80 3.03 -7.31
CA PRO A 37 1.91 2.46 -6.55
C PRO A 37 3.14 3.39 -6.56
N TRP A 38 3.85 3.46 -5.43
CA TRP A 38 5.16 4.09 -5.38
C TRP A 38 6.20 3.34 -6.23
N GLY A 39 7.31 4.00 -6.53
CA GLY A 39 8.44 3.36 -7.21
C GLY A 39 8.92 2.13 -6.44
N GLY A 40 8.94 0.96 -7.11
CA GLY A 40 9.29 -0.32 -6.50
C GLY A 40 8.12 -1.08 -5.87
N VAL A 41 6.91 -0.49 -5.80
CA VAL A 41 5.70 -1.17 -5.35
C VAL A 41 4.97 -1.75 -6.56
N SER A 42 4.63 -3.04 -6.49
CA SER A 42 3.79 -3.73 -7.46
C SER A 42 2.50 -4.15 -6.79
N LEU A 43 1.37 -3.85 -7.42
CA LEU A 43 0.05 -4.25 -6.97
C LEU A 43 -0.62 -5.15 -8.00
N LYS A 44 -1.31 -6.19 -7.52
CA LYS A 44 -2.19 -7.03 -8.33
C LYS A 44 -3.47 -7.34 -7.56
N LEU A 45 -4.55 -7.67 -8.26
CA LEU A 45 -5.73 -8.24 -7.63
C LEU A 45 -5.61 -9.77 -7.65
N SER A 46 -5.96 -10.41 -6.55
CA SER A 46 -6.14 -11.86 -6.50
C SER A 46 -7.42 -12.28 -7.25
N GLU A 47 -7.62 -13.59 -7.41
CA GLU A 47 -8.86 -14.14 -7.96
C GLU A 47 -10.08 -13.76 -7.11
N GLN A 48 -9.88 -13.57 -5.79
CA GLN A 48 -10.89 -13.16 -4.83
C GLN A 48 -11.10 -11.63 -4.78
N GLN A 49 -10.46 -10.87 -5.67
CA GLN A 49 -10.50 -9.40 -5.70
C GLN A 49 -9.86 -8.73 -4.47
N GLU A 50 -8.92 -9.42 -3.82
CA GLU A 50 -8.09 -8.84 -2.76
C GLU A 50 -6.86 -8.14 -3.37
N LEU A 51 -6.46 -7.01 -2.79
CA LEU A 51 -5.29 -6.27 -3.24
C LEU A 51 -4.01 -6.88 -2.66
N LEU A 52 -3.18 -7.46 -3.52
CA LEU A 52 -1.87 -8.00 -3.16
C LEU A 52 -0.78 -6.97 -3.44
N SER A 53 0.15 -6.80 -2.49
CA SER A 53 1.21 -5.79 -2.52
C SER A 53 2.59 -6.41 -2.38
N LYS A 54 3.44 -6.19 -3.38
CA LYS A 54 4.87 -6.54 -3.34
C LYS A 54 5.68 -5.25 -3.30
N SER A 55 6.43 -5.04 -2.22
CA SER A 55 7.17 -3.80 -1.96
C SER A 55 8.50 -4.09 -1.27
N PRO A 56 9.56 -3.30 -1.50
CA PRO A 56 10.79 -3.39 -0.72
C PRO A 56 10.57 -3.02 0.77
N GLY A 57 9.43 -2.41 1.10
CA GLY A 57 9.04 -2.09 2.48
C GLY A 57 8.25 -3.19 3.20
N ASN A 58 8.01 -4.34 2.57
CA ASN A 58 7.29 -5.45 3.20
C ASN A 58 8.00 -5.90 4.49
N MET A 59 7.21 -6.21 5.50
CA MET A 59 7.68 -6.69 6.79
C MET A 59 8.49 -7.99 6.63
N MET A 60 9.29 -8.30 7.63
CA MET A 60 9.92 -9.63 7.72
C MET A 60 8.93 -10.71 8.21
N GLY A 61 7.85 -10.30 8.88
CA GLY A 61 6.85 -11.18 9.48
C GLY A 61 6.35 -10.64 10.81
N TYR A 62 5.38 -11.35 11.39
CA TYR A 62 4.85 -11.08 12.72
C TYR A 62 5.76 -11.69 13.80
N TYR A 63 5.97 -10.96 14.88
CA TYR A 63 6.91 -11.36 15.93
C TYR A 63 6.45 -12.62 16.68
N LEU A 64 7.31 -13.64 16.70
CA LEU A 64 7.06 -14.96 17.32
C LEU A 64 5.81 -15.68 16.79
N ASP A 65 5.33 -15.31 15.60
CA ASP A 65 4.14 -15.90 14.99
C ASP A 65 4.43 -16.32 13.54
N PRO A 66 5.11 -17.47 13.35
CA PRO A 66 5.47 -17.96 12.01
C PRO A 66 4.24 -18.40 11.21
N GLU A 67 3.15 -18.82 11.85
CA GLU A 67 1.91 -19.23 11.17
C GLU A 67 1.22 -18.02 10.54
N ARG A 68 1.00 -16.96 11.32
CA ARG A 68 0.44 -15.71 10.76
C ARG A 68 1.36 -15.04 9.76
N THR A 69 2.67 -15.18 9.95
CA THR A 69 3.63 -14.70 8.95
C THR A 69 3.41 -15.43 7.63
N ALA A 70 3.36 -16.76 7.64
CA ALA A 70 3.15 -17.54 6.42
C ALA A 70 1.80 -17.25 5.76
N GLU A 71 0.73 -17.05 6.54
CA GLU A 71 -0.59 -16.68 6.02
C GLU A 71 -0.62 -15.32 5.29
N ALA A 72 0.26 -14.39 5.66
CA ALA A 72 0.28 -13.02 5.12
C ALA A 72 1.03 -12.87 3.79
N PHE A 73 1.82 -13.89 3.38
CA PHE A 73 2.58 -13.88 2.14
C PHE A 73 2.01 -14.90 1.15
N THR A 74 2.10 -14.58 -0.14
CA THR A 74 1.76 -15.52 -1.21
C THR A 74 2.98 -16.35 -1.62
N ASP A 75 2.76 -17.45 -2.33
CA ASP A 75 3.84 -18.35 -2.77
C ASP A 75 4.95 -17.66 -3.58
N ASP A 76 4.63 -16.55 -4.25
CA ASP A 76 5.58 -15.73 -5.04
C ASP A 76 6.29 -14.63 -4.23
N GLY A 77 6.08 -14.60 -2.91
CA GLY A 77 6.66 -13.62 -1.98
C GLY A 77 5.89 -12.30 -1.97
#